data_AF-A0A0U5K330-F1
#
_entry.id   AF-A0A0U5K330-F1
#
_cell.length_a   1.000
_cell.length_b   1.000
_cell.length_c   1.000
_cell.angle_alpha   90.00
_cell.angle_beta   90.00
_cell.angle_gamma   90.00
#
_symmetry.space_group_name_H-M   'P 1'
#
loop_
_entity.id
_entity.type
_entity.pdbx_description
1 polymer ?
#
loop_
_entity_poly.entity_id
_entity_poly.type
_entity_poly.pdbx_seq_one_letter_code
_entity_poly.pdbx_strand_id
1 'polypeptide(L)'
;MLGEFDDHHYSPQAVIYKARDLMNDGTLIPKSVVTLYQWINEGVLRTSNLDLFEKPKRKHHRTHPQAKRCLGPNIAQRPQTADQRSEIGHWELDTVQGQKNGNDSVVLVMTDRLSRVNITSKIAGKTAHAVNQFFINLRQKMGTDAYYRIFKTITSDNGSEFSELTQVHDHVFYADPYSPWERGSNEINNRFLRKEITKGEAINNYSSAQIIATNDWMNHYPRAMFNGHSSMDIYRKAFYQEISQLHQPIINWSVLFI
;
A
#
# COMPACT_ATOMS: atom_id res chain seq x y z
N MET A 1 28.28 -8.24 0.02
CA MET A 1 28.01 -6.81 0.20
C MET A 1 26.75 -6.38 -0.55
N LEU A 2 26.74 -6.10 -1.86
CA LEU A 2 25.46 -5.91 -2.57
C LEU A 2 24.63 -7.20 -2.65
N GLY A 3 25.29 -8.36 -2.66
CA GLY A 3 24.64 -9.67 -2.65
C GLY A 3 23.88 -10.03 -1.37
N GLU A 4 23.98 -9.23 -0.30
CA GLU A 4 23.14 -9.40 0.91
C GLU A 4 21.70 -8.96 0.68
N PHE A 5 21.45 -8.17 -0.38
CA PHE A 5 20.12 -7.74 -0.77
C PHE A 5 19.43 -8.69 -1.77
N ASP A 6 20.13 -9.73 -2.21
CA ASP A 6 19.67 -10.66 -3.23
C ASP A 6 18.41 -11.41 -2.77
N ASP A 7 18.36 -11.82 -1.49
CA ASP A 7 17.21 -12.53 -0.90
C ASP A 7 16.01 -11.60 -0.61
N HIS A 8 16.20 -10.28 -0.71
CA HIS A 8 15.20 -9.29 -0.30
C HIS A 8 14.37 -8.77 -1.48
N HIS A 9 14.58 -9.28 -2.69
CA HIS A 9 13.84 -8.90 -3.90
C HIS A 9 13.84 -7.37 -4.15
N TYR A 10 14.89 -6.65 -3.76
CA TYR A 10 14.98 -5.21 -4.02
C TYR A 10 15.16 -4.93 -5.52
N SER A 11 14.63 -3.80 -5.98
CA SER A 11 14.98 -3.32 -7.33
C SER A 11 16.41 -2.78 -7.31
N PRO A 12 17.13 -2.75 -8.45
CA PRO A 12 18.48 -2.22 -8.49
C PRO A 12 18.59 -0.78 -7.93
N GLN A 13 17.58 0.05 -8.21
CA GLN A 13 17.49 1.40 -7.64
C GLN A 13 17.32 1.40 -6.10
N ALA A 14 16.49 0.50 -5.56
CA ALA A 14 16.31 0.37 -4.11
C ALA A 14 17.58 -0.15 -3.40
N VAL A 15 18.30 -1.07 -4.05
CA VAL A 15 19.61 -1.54 -3.57
C VAL A 15 20.60 -0.38 -3.45
N ILE A 16 20.68 0.50 -4.44
CA ILE A 16 21.56 1.69 -4.39
C ILE A 16 21.19 2.59 -3.20
N TYR A 17 19.90 2.80 -2.92
CA TYR A 17 19.49 3.60 -1.76
C TYR A 17 19.91 2.95 -0.44
N LYS A 18 19.64 1.64 -0.25
CA LYS A 18 20.07 0.94 0.98
C LYS A 18 21.59 0.91 1.14
N ALA A 19 22.33 0.70 0.05
CA ALA A 19 23.78 0.72 0.10
C ALA A 19 24.32 2.08 0.56
N ARG A 20 23.72 3.19 0.12
CA ARG A 20 24.11 4.54 0.56
C ARG A 20 23.84 4.81 2.04
N ASP A 21 22.77 4.26 2.59
CA ASP A 21 22.45 4.39 4.02
C ASP A 21 23.40 3.55 4.91
N LEU A 22 23.87 2.41 4.39
CA LEU A 22 24.65 1.45 5.17
C LEU A 22 26.17 1.62 5.01
N MET A 23 26.63 2.27 3.94
CA MET A 23 28.05 2.37 3.60
C MET A 23 28.56 3.79 3.71
N ASN A 24 29.62 3.98 4.51
CA ASN A 24 30.30 5.28 4.63
C ASN A 24 31.23 5.58 3.44
N ASP A 25 31.69 4.55 2.71
CA ASP A 25 32.55 4.71 1.54
C ASP A 25 31.73 4.56 0.24
N GLY A 26 31.43 5.70 -0.38
CA GLY A 26 30.66 5.77 -1.62
C GLY A 26 31.41 5.26 -2.86
N THR A 27 32.70 4.94 -2.78
CA THR A 27 33.47 4.44 -3.93
C THR A 27 33.08 3.02 -4.34
N LEU A 28 32.52 2.25 -3.41
CA LEU A 28 32.06 0.87 -3.62
C LEU A 28 30.57 0.79 -4.03
N ILE A 29 29.89 1.94 -4.14
CA ILE A 29 28.47 2.01 -4.52
C ILE A 29 28.37 2.37 -6.02
N PRO A 30 27.58 1.64 -6.81
CA PRO A 30 27.31 2.01 -8.20
C PRO A 30 26.81 3.46 -8.29
N LYS A 31 27.47 4.27 -9.12
CA LYS A 31 27.09 5.68 -9.33
C LYS A 31 25.73 5.82 -10.02
N SER A 32 25.27 4.77 -10.70
CA SER A 32 23.99 4.75 -11.42
C SER A 32 23.37 3.35 -11.41
N VAL A 33 22.05 3.30 -11.66
CA VAL A 33 21.32 2.04 -11.90
C VAL A 33 21.85 1.31 -13.13
N VAL A 34 22.33 2.03 -14.14
CA VAL A 34 22.90 1.45 -15.37
C VAL A 34 24.14 0.61 -15.03
N THR A 35 25.03 1.16 -14.19
CA THR A 35 26.22 0.45 -13.72
C THR A 35 25.86 -0.82 -12.95
N LEU A 36 24.80 -0.77 -12.14
CA LEU A 36 24.33 -1.95 -11.40
C LEU A 36 23.75 -3.03 -12.34
N TYR A 37 22.99 -2.64 -13.37
CA TYR A 37 22.51 -3.59 -14.39
C TYR A 37 23.66 -4.21 -15.20
N GLN A 38 24.73 -3.45 -15.51
CA GLN A 38 25.92 -3.98 -16.15
C GLN A 38 26.57 -5.06 -15.28
N TRP A 39 26.76 -4.80 -13.98
CA TRP A 39 27.31 -5.78 -13.04
C TRP A 39 26.47 -7.05 -12.93
N ILE A 40 25.13 -6.93 -12.94
CA ILE A 40 24.21 -8.09 -12.97
C ILE A 40 24.39 -8.89 -14.26
N ASN A 41 24.43 -8.22 -15.42
CA ASN A 41 24.59 -8.89 -16.72
C ASN A 41 25.96 -9.55 -16.89
N GLU A 42 26.99 -8.97 -16.29
CA GLU A 42 28.37 -9.50 -16.27
C GLU A 42 28.57 -10.59 -15.21
N GLY A 43 27.56 -10.90 -14.39
CA GLY A 43 27.64 -11.93 -13.35
C GLY A 43 28.51 -11.55 -12.15
N VAL A 44 28.75 -10.26 -11.94
CA VAL A 44 29.52 -9.73 -10.80
C VAL A 44 28.74 -9.90 -9.48
N LEU A 45 27.41 -9.92 -9.56
CA LEU A 45 26.50 -10.16 -8.43
C LEU A 45 25.88 -11.56 -8.51
N ARG A 46 25.46 -12.12 -7.36
CA ARG A 46 24.72 -13.40 -7.36
C ARG A 46 23.29 -13.21 -7.89
N THR A 47 22.67 -12.06 -7.62
CA THR A 47 21.42 -11.62 -8.27
C THR A 47 21.54 -11.67 -9.79
N SER A 48 20.58 -12.35 -10.42
CA SER A 48 20.35 -12.39 -11.85
C SER A 48 19.14 -11.52 -12.24
N ASN A 49 18.92 -11.32 -13.53
CA ASN A 49 17.73 -10.63 -14.03
C ASN A 49 16.39 -11.33 -13.67
N LEU A 50 16.42 -12.61 -13.27
CA LEU A 50 15.23 -13.34 -12.82
C LEU A 50 14.81 -12.96 -11.40
N ASP A 51 15.76 -12.46 -10.59
CA ASP A 51 15.55 -12.12 -9.19
C ASP A 51 15.06 -10.66 -9.01
N LEU A 52 15.12 -9.87 -10.09
CA LEU A 52 14.72 -8.46 -10.09
C LEU A 52 13.21 -8.26 -10.11
N PHE A 53 12.77 -7.17 -9.46
CA PHE A 53 11.36 -6.86 -9.19
C PHE A 53 10.44 -6.86 -10.42
N GLU A 54 10.89 -6.42 -11.61
CA GLU A 54 10.08 -6.44 -12.84
C GLU A 54 10.93 -6.53 -14.14
N LYS A 55 10.43 -7.30 -15.12
CA LYS A 55 10.56 -6.99 -16.56
C LYS A 55 9.20 -6.45 -17.04
N PRO A 56 9.14 -5.30 -17.74
CA PRO A 56 7.88 -4.76 -18.22
C PRO A 56 7.22 -5.72 -19.22
N LYS A 57 5.97 -6.12 -18.94
CA LYS A 57 5.11 -6.83 -19.92
C LYS A 57 3.99 -5.89 -20.37
N ARG A 58 3.77 -5.80 -21.69
CA ARG A 58 2.60 -5.10 -22.27
C ARG A 58 1.32 -5.79 -21.79
N LYS A 59 0.44 -5.05 -21.12
CA LYS A 59 -0.93 -5.49 -20.81
C LYS A 59 -1.85 -5.14 -21.99
N HIS A 60 -2.67 -6.08 -22.41
CA HIS A 60 -3.82 -5.80 -23.26
C HIS A 60 -4.96 -5.24 -22.39
N HIS A 61 -5.44 -4.04 -22.70
CA HIS A 61 -6.68 -3.54 -22.11
C HIS A 61 -7.87 -4.31 -22.70
N ARG A 62 -8.62 -5.01 -21.86
CA ARG A 62 -9.96 -5.48 -22.19
C ARG A 62 -10.96 -4.58 -21.46
N THR A 63 -11.84 -3.94 -22.22
CA THR A 63 -12.99 -3.20 -21.69
C THR A 63 -14.09 -4.21 -21.36
N HIS A 64 -14.43 -4.31 -20.07
CA HIS A 64 -15.64 -5.01 -19.64
C HIS A 64 -16.72 -3.96 -19.36
N PRO A 65 -17.92 -4.07 -19.95
CA PRO A 65 -19.04 -3.24 -19.55
C PRO A 65 -19.50 -3.65 -18.14
N GLN A 66 -19.32 -2.78 -17.16
CA GLN A 66 -19.90 -2.89 -15.81
C GLN A 66 -20.83 -1.71 -15.54
N ALA A 67 -21.95 -1.97 -14.85
CA ALA A 67 -22.97 -0.96 -14.59
C ALA A 67 -22.39 0.28 -13.89
N LYS A 68 -22.86 1.48 -14.27
CA LYS A 68 -22.60 2.75 -13.57
C LYS A 68 -23.26 2.67 -12.19
N ARG A 69 -22.56 2.15 -11.19
CA ARG A 69 -22.97 2.28 -9.80
C ARG A 69 -22.41 3.59 -9.27
N CYS A 70 -23.26 4.38 -8.63
CA CYS A 70 -22.88 5.55 -7.86
C CYS A 70 -23.22 5.23 -6.41
N LEU A 71 -22.21 4.84 -5.62
CA LEU A 71 -22.41 4.37 -4.25
C LEU A 71 -22.48 5.51 -3.21
N GLY A 72 -22.14 6.74 -3.61
CA GLY A 72 -22.17 7.90 -2.71
C GLY A 72 -21.46 9.12 -3.29
N PRO A 73 -20.95 10.03 -2.43
CA PRO A 73 -20.24 11.23 -2.82
C PRO A 73 -19.10 10.94 -3.80
N ASN A 74 -18.95 11.79 -4.81
CA ASN A 74 -17.93 11.62 -5.83
C ASN A 74 -16.53 11.98 -5.30
N ILE A 75 -15.48 11.33 -5.80
CA ILE A 75 -14.09 11.62 -5.44
C ILE A 75 -13.72 13.11 -5.64
N ALA A 76 -14.32 13.81 -6.59
CA ALA A 76 -14.12 15.24 -6.82
C ALA A 76 -14.63 16.12 -5.66
N GLN A 77 -15.46 15.59 -4.76
CA GLN A 77 -15.97 16.29 -3.58
C GLN A 77 -15.07 16.11 -2.35
N ARG A 78 -14.00 15.32 -2.45
CA ARG A 78 -13.06 15.11 -1.34
C ARG A 78 -12.28 16.39 -1.03
N PRO A 79 -11.75 16.55 0.20
CA PRO A 79 -10.95 17.72 0.53
C PRO A 79 -9.71 17.82 -0.36
N GLN A 80 -9.36 19.05 -0.74
CA GLN A 80 -8.24 19.34 -1.63
C GLN A 80 -6.90 18.81 -1.08
N THR A 81 -6.77 18.70 0.24
CA THR A 81 -5.58 18.14 0.91
C THR A 81 -5.34 16.67 0.53
N ALA A 82 -6.39 15.90 0.26
CA ALA A 82 -6.31 14.52 -0.24
C ALA A 82 -5.85 14.44 -1.70
N ASP A 83 -6.29 15.40 -2.53
CA ASP A 83 -5.90 15.49 -3.94
C ASP A 83 -4.44 15.90 -4.09
N GLN A 84 -4.06 16.96 -3.37
CA GLN A 84 -2.70 17.50 -3.33
C GLN A 84 -1.72 16.60 -2.58
N ARG A 85 -2.22 15.60 -1.84
CA ARG A 85 -1.41 14.70 -1.01
C ARG A 85 -0.58 15.50 -0.02
N SER A 86 -1.20 16.48 0.62
CA SER A 86 -0.53 17.46 1.51
C SER A 86 -0.59 17.09 2.99
N GLU A 87 -1.45 16.15 3.38
CA GLU A 87 -1.51 15.59 4.73
C GLU A 87 -1.76 14.07 4.72
N ILE A 88 -1.43 13.42 5.83
CA ILE A 88 -1.79 12.02 6.08
C ILE A 88 -3.25 11.91 6.53
N GLY A 89 -3.81 10.71 6.35
CA GLY A 89 -5.12 10.33 6.86
C GLY A 89 -6.21 10.25 5.79
N HIS A 90 -5.82 10.37 4.52
CA HIS A 90 -6.70 10.15 3.39
C HIS A 90 -6.40 8.79 2.77
N TRP A 91 -7.30 7.83 2.93
CA TRP A 91 -7.05 6.43 2.61
C TRP A 91 -7.81 5.97 1.37
N GLU A 92 -7.11 5.33 0.44
CA GLU A 92 -7.71 4.63 -0.69
C GLU A 92 -7.85 3.14 -0.36
N LEU A 93 -9.07 2.60 -0.37
CA LEU A 93 -9.33 1.18 -0.11
C LEU A 93 -9.25 0.36 -1.40
N ASP A 94 -8.80 -0.89 -1.33
CA ASP A 94 -8.89 -1.88 -2.39
C ASP A 94 -9.02 -3.29 -1.79
N THR A 95 -9.34 -4.29 -2.62
CA THR A 95 -9.33 -5.70 -2.22
C THR A 95 -8.45 -6.55 -3.13
N VAL A 96 -7.54 -7.31 -2.53
CA VAL A 96 -6.76 -8.34 -3.21
C VAL A 96 -7.42 -9.69 -3.00
N GLN A 97 -7.92 -10.26 -4.09
CA GLN A 97 -8.49 -11.61 -4.11
C GLN A 97 -7.48 -12.65 -4.58
N GLY A 98 -7.54 -13.83 -3.97
CA GLY A 98 -6.82 -15.03 -4.39
C GLY A 98 -7.61 -15.77 -5.46
N GLN A 99 -8.63 -16.51 -5.02
CA GLN A 99 -9.60 -17.18 -5.89
C GLN A 99 -10.84 -16.32 -6.14
N LYS A 100 -11.50 -16.57 -7.27
CA LYS A 100 -12.79 -15.95 -7.62
C LYS A 100 -13.96 -16.86 -7.24
N ASN A 101 -13.91 -17.47 -6.06
CA ASN A 101 -15.04 -18.18 -5.45
C ASN A 101 -15.53 -17.36 -4.25
N GLY A 102 -16.85 -17.36 -4.00
CA GLY A 102 -17.45 -16.49 -2.97
C GLY A 102 -17.08 -16.84 -1.52
N ASN A 103 -16.30 -17.90 -1.30
CA ASN A 103 -15.98 -18.45 0.02
C ASN A 103 -14.52 -18.22 0.44
N ASP A 104 -13.70 -17.60 -0.41
CA ASP A 104 -12.32 -17.27 -0.06
C ASP A 104 -12.26 -15.94 0.70
N SER A 105 -11.34 -15.86 1.65
CA SER A 105 -10.99 -14.60 2.29
C SER A 105 -10.45 -13.62 1.24
N VAL A 106 -10.40 -12.34 1.61
CA VAL A 106 -9.68 -11.33 0.80
C VAL A 106 -8.78 -10.50 1.68
N VAL A 107 -7.75 -9.90 1.08
CA VAL A 107 -6.95 -8.89 1.76
C VAL A 107 -7.54 -7.53 1.46
N LEU A 108 -8.10 -6.88 2.48
CA LEU A 108 -8.44 -5.45 2.44
C LEU A 108 -7.13 -4.66 2.52
N VAL A 109 -6.93 -3.75 1.57
CA VAL A 109 -5.75 -2.89 1.48
C VAL A 109 -6.20 -1.45 1.62
N MET A 110 -5.51 -0.67 2.44
CA MET A 110 -5.80 0.75 2.67
C MET A 110 -4.52 1.54 2.49
N THR A 111 -4.47 2.40 1.47
CA THR A 111 -3.28 3.18 1.11
C THR A 111 -3.44 4.64 1.50
N ASP A 112 -2.54 5.19 2.30
CA ASP A 112 -2.51 6.63 2.57
C ASP A 112 -2.04 7.43 1.33
N ARG A 113 -2.75 8.51 1.01
CA ARG A 113 -2.53 9.31 -0.19
C ARG A 113 -1.19 10.05 -0.19
N LEU A 114 -0.70 10.51 0.96
CA LEU A 114 0.56 11.26 1.07
C LEU A 114 1.75 10.30 1.11
N SER A 115 1.78 9.43 2.10
CA SER A 115 2.94 8.60 2.45
C SER A 115 3.01 7.29 1.67
N ARG A 116 1.89 6.85 1.08
CA ARG A 116 1.75 5.54 0.43
C ARG A 116 1.99 4.38 1.38
N VAL A 117 1.89 4.60 2.69
CA VAL A 117 1.87 3.51 3.66
C VAL A 117 0.59 2.72 3.46
N ASN A 118 0.68 1.41 3.62
CA ASN A 118 -0.46 0.52 3.51
C ASN A 118 -0.78 -0.08 4.87
N ILE A 119 -2.07 -0.22 5.14
CA ILE A 119 -2.58 -1.09 6.18
C ILE A 119 -3.35 -2.21 5.49
N THR A 120 -3.02 -3.46 5.85
CA THR A 120 -3.64 -4.65 5.27
C THR A 120 -4.33 -5.48 6.32
N SER A 121 -5.50 -6.02 6.00
CA SER A 121 -6.20 -6.96 6.87
C SER A 121 -6.82 -8.09 6.06
N LYS A 122 -6.68 -9.32 6.54
CA LYS A 122 -7.40 -10.48 5.99
C LYS A 122 -8.83 -10.46 6.54
N ILE A 123 -9.80 -10.30 5.64
CA ILE A 123 -11.23 -10.28 5.95
C ILE A 123 -11.93 -11.50 5.35
N ALA A 124 -13.05 -11.90 5.94
CA ALA A 124 -13.74 -13.15 5.66
C ALA A 124 -14.21 -13.33 4.20
N GLY A 125 -14.36 -12.25 3.44
CA GLY A 125 -14.70 -12.31 2.02
C GLY A 125 -14.87 -10.94 1.38
N LYS A 126 -15.10 -10.92 0.06
CA LYS A 126 -15.32 -9.70 -0.73
C LYS A 126 -16.76 -9.19 -0.60
N THR A 127 -17.16 -8.77 0.59
CA THR A 127 -18.54 -8.33 0.87
C THR A 127 -18.57 -7.04 1.67
N ALA A 128 -19.62 -6.24 1.48
CA ALA A 128 -19.85 -5.02 2.26
C ALA A 128 -19.89 -5.30 3.77
N HIS A 129 -20.54 -6.40 4.17
CA HIS A 129 -20.57 -6.84 5.55
C HIS A 129 -19.16 -7.07 6.14
N ALA A 130 -18.28 -7.80 5.45
CA ALA A 130 -16.95 -8.09 5.94
C ALA A 130 -16.09 -6.82 6.07
N VAL A 131 -16.19 -5.91 5.10
CA VAL A 131 -15.49 -4.60 5.14
C VAL A 131 -16.02 -3.74 6.29
N ASN A 132 -17.33 -3.66 6.47
CA ASN A 132 -17.94 -2.86 7.53
C ASN A 132 -17.60 -3.41 8.93
N GLN A 133 -17.65 -4.74 9.11
CA GLN A 133 -17.22 -5.38 10.35
C GLN A 133 -15.77 -5.05 10.70
N PHE A 134 -14.88 -5.00 9.70
CA PHE A 134 -13.50 -4.57 9.91
C PHE A 134 -13.43 -3.14 10.47
N PHE A 135 -14.11 -2.17 9.86
CA PHE A 135 -14.08 -0.76 10.33
C PHE A 135 -14.75 -0.56 11.70
N ILE A 136 -15.82 -1.31 12.01
CA ILE A 136 -16.45 -1.30 13.33
C ILE A 136 -15.45 -1.79 14.38
N ASN A 137 -14.84 -2.94 14.16
CA ASN A 137 -13.87 -3.53 15.10
C ASN A 137 -12.62 -2.63 15.25
N LEU A 138 -12.15 -2.05 14.14
CA LEU A 138 -11.00 -1.14 14.14
C LEU A 138 -11.28 0.10 15.00
N ARG A 139 -12.44 0.75 14.81
CA ARG A 139 -12.82 1.93 15.60
C ARG A 139 -13.02 1.58 17.08
N GLN A 140 -13.65 0.45 17.37
CA GLN A 140 -13.79 -0.03 18.76
C GLN A 140 -12.44 -0.26 19.43
N LYS A 141 -11.48 -0.86 18.72
CA LYS A 141 -10.13 -1.12 19.23
C LYS A 141 -9.31 0.16 19.44
N MET A 142 -9.46 1.16 18.56
CA MET A 142 -8.67 2.40 18.59
C MET A 142 -9.28 3.49 19.47
N GLY A 143 -10.60 3.48 19.65
CA GLY A 143 -11.35 4.63 20.14
C GLY A 143 -11.71 5.61 19.02
N THR A 144 -12.86 6.27 19.14
CA THR A 144 -13.44 7.13 18.10
C THR A 144 -12.51 8.27 17.68
N ASP A 145 -11.92 8.99 18.65
CA ASP A 145 -11.09 10.16 18.36
C ASP A 145 -9.81 9.78 17.60
N ALA A 146 -9.13 8.72 18.05
CA ALA A 146 -7.94 8.21 17.38
C ALA A 146 -8.26 7.67 15.98
N TYR A 147 -9.42 7.01 15.81
CA TYR A 147 -9.87 6.53 14.52
C TYR A 147 -10.06 7.67 13.51
N TYR A 148 -10.84 8.70 13.82
CA TYR A 148 -11.11 9.79 12.88
C TYR A 148 -9.91 10.70 12.64
N ARG A 149 -8.96 10.73 13.57
CA ARG A 149 -7.69 11.40 13.35
C ARG A 149 -6.85 10.69 12.30
N ILE A 150 -6.89 9.36 12.30
CA ILE A 150 -6.08 8.53 11.40
C ILE A 150 -6.79 8.33 10.08
N PHE A 151 -8.09 8.09 10.09
CA PHE A 151 -8.94 7.97 8.92
C PHE A 151 -9.77 9.24 8.78
N LYS A 152 -9.18 10.31 8.22
CA LYS A 152 -9.87 11.58 7.95
C LYS A 152 -10.88 11.41 6.82
N THR A 153 -10.46 10.74 5.74
CA THR A 153 -11.35 10.38 4.63
C THR A 153 -11.03 9.00 4.08
N ILE A 154 -12.06 8.33 3.58
CA ILE A 154 -11.96 7.04 2.89
C ILE A 154 -12.39 7.22 1.43
N THR A 155 -11.64 6.64 0.50
CA THR A 155 -11.98 6.62 -0.92
C THR A 155 -11.95 5.20 -1.45
N SER A 156 -13.03 4.73 -2.07
CA SER A 156 -13.09 3.41 -2.74
C SER A 156 -13.40 3.54 -4.24
N ASP A 157 -13.34 2.43 -4.98
CA ASP A 157 -14.05 2.36 -6.26
C ASP A 157 -15.54 2.05 -6.00
N ASN A 158 -16.33 1.93 -7.08
CA ASN A 158 -17.74 1.54 -6.98
C ASN A 158 -17.95 0.02 -6.86
N GLY A 159 -17.01 -0.70 -6.23
CA GLY A 159 -17.12 -2.13 -5.93
C GLY A 159 -18.26 -2.43 -4.96
N SER A 160 -18.94 -3.58 -5.13
CA SER A 160 -20.04 -3.99 -4.24
C SER A 160 -19.60 -4.26 -2.81
N GLU A 161 -18.33 -4.59 -2.60
CA GLU A 161 -17.73 -4.74 -1.27
C GLU A 161 -17.63 -3.43 -0.50
N PHE A 162 -17.79 -2.28 -1.17
CA PHE A 162 -17.66 -0.96 -0.58
C PHE A 162 -18.99 -0.19 -0.54
N SER A 163 -20.11 -0.82 -0.93
CA SER A 163 -21.40 -0.13 -1.08
C SER A 163 -22.01 0.42 0.19
N GLU A 164 -21.52 0.00 1.35
CA GLU A 164 -22.07 0.38 2.65
C GLU A 164 -21.04 1.11 3.53
N LEU A 165 -19.93 1.58 2.96
CA LEU A 165 -18.88 2.27 3.71
C LEU A 165 -19.40 3.53 4.44
N THR A 166 -20.38 4.23 3.86
CA THR A 166 -21.02 5.41 4.45
C THR A 166 -21.77 5.10 5.75
N GLN A 167 -22.06 3.83 6.06
CA GLN A 167 -22.65 3.42 7.32
C GLN A 167 -21.60 3.30 8.45
N VAL A 168 -20.32 3.20 8.09
CA VAL A 168 -19.20 3.00 9.03
C VAL A 168 -18.16 4.12 8.98
N HIS A 169 -18.32 5.13 8.13
CA HIS A 169 -17.43 6.28 8.11
C HIS A 169 -18.13 7.47 7.47
N ASP A 170 -17.96 8.66 8.05
CA ASP A 170 -18.73 9.85 7.64
C ASP A 170 -18.21 10.47 6.33
N HIS A 171 -16.89 10.52 6.15
CA HIS A 171 -16.26 11.08 4.95
C HIS A 171 -15.80 9.98 3.97
N VAL A 172 -16.76 9.43 3.22
CA VAL A 172 -16.51 8.41 2.19
C VAL A 172 -16.77 9.00 0.80
N PHE A 173 -15.83 8.74 -0.12
CA PHE A 173 -15.91 9.18 -1.50
C PHE A 173 -15.66 8.01 -2.47
N TYR A 174 -16.22 8.09 -3.67
CA TYR A 174 -16.13 7.05 -4.68
C TYR A 174 -15.55 7.59 -5.98
N ALA A 175 -14.56 6.87 -6.52
CA ALA A 175 -13.98 7.19 -7.83
C ALA A 175 -15.00 7.08 -8.97
N ASP A 176 -14.75 7.78 -10.06
CA ASP A 176 -15.61 7.69 -11.24
C ASP A 176 -15.56 6.28 -11.84
N PRO A 177 -16.71 5.76 -12.32
CA PRO A 177 -16.72 4.52 -13.09
C PRO A 177 -15.75 4.63 -14.26
N TYR A 178 -14.94 3.59 -14.47
CA TYR A 178 -13.94 3.52 -15.54
C TYR A 178 -12.75 4.48 -15.42
N SER A 179 -12.52 5.06 -14.23
CA SER A 179 -11.40 5.98 -13.97
C SER A 179 -10.33 5.40 -13.04
N PRO A 180 -9.67 4.27 -13.39
CA PRO A 180 -8.68 3.64 -12.51
C PRO A 180 -7.46 4.55 -12.22
N TRP A 181 -7.18 5.54 -13.06
CA TRP A 181 -6.09 6.50 -12.86
C TRP A 181 -6.28 7.39 -11.62
N GLU A 182 -7.53 7.59 -11.17
CA GLU A 182 -7.84 8.40 -9.98
C GLU A 182 -7.28 7.77 -8.69
N ARG A 183 -7.07 6.44 -8.72
CA ARG A 183 -6.59 5.59 -7.62
C ARG A 183 -5.33 4.80 -8.00
N GLY A 184 -4.47 5.36 -8.87
CA GLY A 184 -3.28 4.66 -9.40
C GLY A 184 -2.23 4.22 -8.38
N SER A 185 -2.41 4.54 -7.09
CA SER A 185 -1.48 4.21 -6.01
C SER A 185 -1.67 2.77 -5.52
N ASN A 186 -2.92 2.32 -5.54
CA ASN A 186 -3.28 0.94 -5.18
C ASN A 186 -2.68 -0.08 -6.15
N GLU A 187 -2.57 0.22 -7.45
CA GLU A 187 -1.97 -0.71 -8.40
C GLU A 187 -0.52 -1.03 -8.04
N ILE A 188 0.28 -0.02 -7.69
CA ILE A 188 1.69 -0.23 -7.33
C ILE A 188 1.81 -1.06 -6.05
N ASN A 189 1.05 -0.70 -5.01
CA ASN A 189 1.14 -1.37 -3.72
C ASN A 189 0.62 -2.82 -3.78
N ASN A 190 -0.47 -3.06 -4.50
CA ASN A 190 -0.98 -4.41 -4.70
C ASN A 190 0.00 -5.32 -5.46
N ARG A 191 0.91 -4.77 -6.28
CA ARG A 191 1.96 -5.58 -6.93
C ARG A 191 2.93 -6.19 -5.93
N PHE A 192 3.26 -5.49 -4.83
CA PHE A 192 4.09 -6.06 -3.76
C PHE A 192 3.39 -7.23 -3.09
N LEU A 193 2.12 -7.06 -2.70
CA LEU A 193 1.32 -8.14 -2.11
C LEU A 193 1.20 -9.35 -3.06
N ARG A 194 1.17 -9.12 -4.38
CA ARG A 194 1.09 -10.17 -5.40
C ARG A 194 2.36 -11.00 -5.58
N LYS A 195 3.48 -10.61 -4.97
CA LYS A 195 4.67 -11.47 -4.91
C LYS A 195 4.48 -12.63 -3.96
N GLU A 196 3.84 -12.36 -2.83
CA GLU A 196 3.54 -13.37 -1.81
C GLU A 196 2.22 -14.07 -2.09
N ILE A 197 1.22 -13.32 -2.56
CA ILE A 197 -0.13 -13.83 -2.84
C ILE A 197 -0.27 -14.15 -4.32
N THR A 198 -0.05 -15.42 -4.67
CA THR A 198 -0.22 -15.94 -6.02
C THR A 198 -1.68 -15.79 -6.47
N LYS A 199 -1.89 -15.27 -7.67
CA LYS A 199 -3.23 -15.18 -8.25
C LYS A 199 -3.79 -16.59 -8.53
N GLY A 200 -4.99 -16.87 -8.03
CA GLY A 200 -5.64 -18.17 -8.18
C GLY A 200 -5.41 -19.15 -7.02
N GLU A 201 -4.46 -18.85 -6.12
CA GLU A 201 -4.37 -19.52 -4.82
C GLU A 201 -5.34 -18.87 -3.84
N ALA A 202 -5.95 -19.65 -2.96
CA ALA A 202 -6.89 -19.14 -1.98
C ALA A 202 -6.17 -18.27 -0.95
N ILE A 203 -6.71 -17.09 -0.62
CA ILE A 203 -6.21 -16.24 0.48
C ILE A 203 -6.26 -17.00 1.81
N ASN A 204 -7.18 -17.95 1.95
CA ASN A 204 -7.24 -18.85 3.09
C ASN A 204 -5.92 -19.61 3.35
N ASN A 205 -5.11 -19.87 2.33
CA ASN A 205 -3.82 -20.56 2.46
C ASN A 205 -2.72 -19.68 3.09
N TYR A 206 -2.91 -18.37 3.14
CA TYR A 206 -1.97 -17.43 3.75
C TYR A 206 -2.45 -17.01 5.12
N SER A 207 -1.58 -17.11 6.13
CA SER A 207 -1.86 -16.61 7.47
C SER A 207 -1.92 -15.08 7.51
N SER A 208 -2.67 -14.51 8.45
CA SER A 208 -2.69 -13.07 8.66
C SER A 208 -1.29 -12.51 8.97
N ALA A 209 -0.48 -13.27 9.73
CA ALA A 209 0.89 -12.89 10.05
C ALA A 209 1.79 -12.79 8.81
N GLN A 210 1.67 -13.72 7.85
CA GLN A 210 2.38 -13.62 6.57
C GLN A 210 1.99 -12.36 5.81
N ILE A 211 0.69 -12.07 5.68
CA ILE A 211 0.19 -10.88 4.98
C ILE A 211 0.71 -9.58 5.65
N ILE A 212 0.69 -9.53 6.98
CA ILE A 212 1.21 -8.39 7.75
C ILE A 212 2.71 -8.23 7.53
N ALA A 213 3.49 -9.32 7.58
CA ALA A 213 4.94 -9.28 7.35
C ALA A 213 5.27 -8.77 5.93
N THR A 214 4.54 -9.23 4.92
CA THR A 214 4.68 -8.72 3.54
C THR A 214 4.40 -7.22 3.47
N ASN A 215 3.32 -6.78 4.11
CA ASN A 215 2.92 -5.38 4.12
C ASN A 215 3.94 -4.50 4.86
N ASP A 216 4.47 -4.98 5.98
CA ASP A 216 5.50 -4.28 6.74
C ASP A 216 6.79 -4.12 5.94
N TRP A 217 7.25 -5.20 5.28
CA TRP A 217 8.40 -5.13 4.38
C TRP A 217 8.17 -4.12 3.25
N MET A 218 6.99 -4.13 2.63
CA MET A 218 6.62 -3.17 1.58
C MET A 218 6.62 -1.71 2.10
N ASN A 219 6.16 -1.48 3.33
CA ASN A 219 6.12 -0.14 3.93
C ASN A 219 7.51 0.40 4.24
N HIS A 220 8.48 -0.49 4.50
CA HIS A 220 9.90 -0.16 4.73
C HIS A 220 10.75 -0.22 3.45
N TYR A 221 10.15 -0.56 2.30
CA TYR A 221 10.82 -0.59 1.01
C TYR A 221 11.25 0.82 0.56
N PRO A 222 12.53 1.06 0.21
CA PRO A 222 13.02 2.34 -0.32
C PRO A 222 12.34 2.72 -1.63
N ARG A 223 11.73 3.91 -1.70
CA ARG A 223 11.00 4.34 -2.91
C ARG A 223 11.70 5.49 -3.61
N ALA A 224 11.91 5.36 -4.91
CA ALA A 224 12.50 6.41 -5.73
C ALA A 224 11.69 7.72 -5.70
N MET A 225 10.34 7.62 -5.65
CA MET A 225 9.47 8.80 -5.52
C MET A 225 9.66 9.59 -4.22
N PHE A 226 10.31 8.99 -3.23
CA PHE A 226 10.67 9.61 -1.95
C PHE A 226 12.18 9.73 -1.78
N ASN A 227 12.93 9.75 -2.90
CA ASN A 227 14.38 9.88 -2.90
C ASN A 227 15.11 8.83 -2.05
N GLY A 228 14.54 7.62 -1.94
CA GLY A 228 15.11 6.52 -1.16
C GLY A 228 14.46 6.31 0.20
N HIS A 229 13.70 7.28 0.73
CA HIS A 229 12.90 7.05 1.92
C HIS A 229 11.76 6.04 1.65
N SER A 230 11.39 5.30 2.69
CA SER A 230 10.27 4.36 2.64
C SER A 230 8.92 5.05 2.88
N SER A 231 7.82 4.38 2.54
CA SER A 231 6.48 4.90 2.87
C SER A 231 6.32 5.14 4.37
N MET A 232 6.89 4.24 5.18
CA MET A 232 6.87 4.34 6.63
C MET A 232 7.61 5.57 7.14
N ASP A 233 8.77 5.90 6.55
CA ASP A 233 9.54 7.10 6.94
C ASP A 233 8.73 8.36 6.69
N ILE A 234 8.08 8.46 5.52
CA ILE A 234 7.23 9.59 5.17
C ILE A 234 6.03 9.69 6.10
N TYR A 235 5.35 8.56 6.39
CA TYR A 235 4.21 8.54 7.30
C TYR A 235 4.61 8.98 8.71
N ARG A 236 5.68 8.40 9.27
CA ARG A 236 6.19 8.76 10.61
C ARG A 236 6.56 10.22 10.69
N LYS A 237 7.27 10.76 9.69
CA LYS A 237 7.64 12.18 9.65
C LYS A 237 6.40 13.09 9.69
N ALA A 238 5.42 12.83 8.83
CA ALA A 238 4.19 13.62 8.79
C ALA A 238 3.37 13.47 10.10
N PHE A 239 3.31 12.25 10.64
CA PHE A 239 2.62 11.97 11.90
C PHE A 239 3.25 12.71 13.09
N TYR A 240 4.57 12.67 13.24
CA TYR A 240 5.26 13.41 14.29
C TYR A 240 5.07 14.92 14.15
N GLN A 241 5.09 15.45 12.93
CA GLN A 241 4.80 16.85 12.68
C GLN A 241 3.37 17.23 13.13
N GLU A 242 2.37 16.41 12.82
CA GLU A 242 0.98 16.65 13.26
C GLU A 242 0.85 16.58 14.79
N ILE A 243 1.50 15.61 15.45
CA ILE A 243 1.48 15.48 16.92
C ILE A 243 2.15 16.67 17.61
N SER A 244 3.34 17.08 17.14
CA SER A 244 4.08 18.18 17.74
C SER A 244 3.31 19.51 17.70
N GLN A 245 2.49 19.73 16.68
CA GLN A 245 1.63 20.91 16.57
C GLN A 245 0.49 20.92 17.60
N LEU A 246 0.04 19.75 18.06
CA LEU A 246 -1.11 19.61 18.96
C LEU A 246 -0.77 19.70 20.46
N HIS A 247 0.51 19.82 20.83
CA HIS A 247 0.97 19.86 22.24
C HIS A 247 0.45 18.70 23.13
N GLN A 248 0.10 17.56 22.53
CA GLN A 248 -0.39 16.37 23.27
C GLN A 248 0.78 15.41 23.58
N PRO A 249 0.77 14.75 24.75
CA PRO A 249 1.79 13.74 25.08
C PRO A 249 1.70 12.57 24.09
N ILE A 250 2.87 12.06 23.70
CA ILE A 250 3.01 10.88 22.82
C ILE A 250 2.56 9.65 23.62
N ILE A 251 1.26 9.34 23.59
CA ILE A 251 0.77 8.05 24.07
C ILE A 251 1.30 6.97 23.11
N ASN A 252 1.75 5.84 23.63
CA ASN A 252 2.38 4.77 22.86
C ASN A 252 1.37 4.10 21.90
N TRP A 253 1.41 4.46 20.60
CA TRP A 253 0.45 4.03 19.57
C TRP A 253 0.93 2.83 18.73
N SER A 254 1.62 1.86 19.35
CA SER A 254 1.98 0.57 18.70
C SER A 254 0.78 -0.19 18.10
N VAL A 255 -0.46 0.21 18.42
CA VAL A 255 -1.72 -0.35 17.95
C VAL A 255 -1.94 -0.24 16.43
N LEU A 256 -1.25 0.67 15.74
CA LEU A 256 -1.39 0.85 14.28
C LEU A 256 -0.62 -0.17 13.43
N PHE A 257 0.30 -0.92 14.05
CA PHE A 257 1.18 -1.86 13.34
C PHE A 257 1.13 -3.28 13.94
N ILE A 258 -0.02 -3.69 14.49
CA ILE A 258 -0.31 -5.08 14.89
C ILE A 258 -1.37 -5.66 13.95
#